data_AF-A0A524G1L9-F1
#
_entry.id   AF-A0A524G1L9-F1
#
_cell.length_a   1.000
_cell.length_b   1.000
_cell.length_c   1.000
_cell.angle_alpha   90.00
_cell.angle_beta   90.00
_cell.angle_gamma   90.00
#
_symmetry.space_group_name_H-M   'P 1'
#
loop_
_entity.id
_entity.type
_entity.pdbx_description
1 polymer ?
#
loop_
_entity_poly.entity_id
_entity_poly.type
_entity_poly.pdbx_seq_one_letter_code
_entity_poly.pdbx_strand_id
1 'polypeptide(L)'
;MVKEIVVLRDSGILLFHYSVSGSRKLDELAAAFLSAVGSFAQEVNQDNITVMSFAKNKLVWEKKGDLYFIALVSDNDSGEIHRVILQELAEQFVSTFYSDLRKELPDSRRFRPFTDIVEITLHKFDGIPGLARRYKTILLPSADLNRLKTSLAEVEVNRDILRGGLITFDGHVATSNLRSYELEAVLDFLLTFKSDTIIQEHSCLEKATGFLLHKVDKRCVAAFVINLGLSENTYLELIRPFIALAQLTSFEDARKFEPDTVEEPITFYEFDGVETITTIEDIRQETQIMYASSNESQRSGALRMVNSLGKRITVADLHESTGLPREQSDQMLANLIAKGMVRISRIYPVLEDRDERFAAYLEVIGIKKRDFDIVDSIWKHCNGTLSIREISERSGIPAARILEVLNKLGNNVTWKSERVLSHVR
;
A
#
# COMPACT_ATOMS: atom_id res chain seq x y z
N MET A 1 -2.64 3.65 10.89
CA MET A 1 -2.19 2.47 10.11
C MET A 1 -2.53 1.16 10.82
N VAL A 2 -2.81 0.09 10.07
CA VAL A 2 -2.99 -1.27 10.65
C VAL A 2 -1.68 -1.76 11.24
N LYS A 3 -1.67 -2.05 12.55
CA LYS A 3 -0.52 -2.55 13.29
C LYS A 3 -0.45 -4.08 13.23
N GLU A 4 -1.59 -4.72 13.49
CA GLU A 4 -1.72 -6.17 13.49
C GLU A 4 -3.08 -6.57 12.90
N ILE A 5 -3.13 -7.69 12.16
CA ILE A 5 -4.36 -8.35 11.73
C ILE A 5 -4.35 -9.78 12.26
N VAL A 6 -5.48 -10.19 12.83
CA VAL A 6 -5.63 -11.51 13.45
C VAL A 6 -6.90 -12.17 12.94
N VAL A 7 -6.81 -13.46 12.65
CA VAL A 7 -7.96 -14.31 12.36
C VAL A 7 -8.10 -15.34 13.46
N LEU A 8 -9.20 -15.27 14.20
CA LEU A 8 -9.55 -16.17 15.30
C LEU A 8 -10.83 -16.92 14.98
N ARG A 9 -10.96 -18.13 15.52
CA ARG A 9 -12.30 -18.74 15.70
C ARG A 9 -13.01 -18.16 16.91
N ASP A 10 -14.31 -18.34 16.97
CA ASP A 10 -15.15 -18.11 18.15
C ASP A 10 -14.66 -18.86 19.40
N SER A 11 -14.06 -20.03 19.22
CA SER A 11 -13.39 -20.81 20.27
C SER A 11 -12.09 -20.21 20.77
N GLY A 12 -11.59 -19.15 20.12
CA GLY A 12 -10.33 -18.48 20.43
C GLY A 12 -9.10 -19.12 19.81
N ILE A 13 -9.26 -20.11 18.92
CA ILE A 13 -8.15 -20.69 18.17
C ILE A 13 -7.61 -19.64 17.18
N LEU A 14 -6.33 -19.30 17.32
CA LEU A 14 -5.61 -18.44 16.39
C LEU A 14 -5.28 -19.20 15.10
N LEU A 15 -5.87 -18.74 14.00
CA LEU A 15 -5.64 -19.31 12.66
C LEU A 15 -4.53 -18.55 11.93
N PHE A 16 -4.51 -17.23 12.07
CA PHE A 16 -3.57 -16.37 11.34
C PHE A 16 -3.24 -15.11 12.15
N HIS A 17 -1.99 -14.69 12.07
CA HIS A 17 -1.48 -13.44 12.65
C HIS A 17 -0.58 -12.74 11.64
N TYR A 18 -0.84 -11.46 11.45
CA TYR A 18 -0.03 -10.54 10.67
C TYR A 18 0.34 -9.35 11.55
N SER A 19 1.60 -8.93 11.48
CA SER A 19 2.10 -7.77 12.20
C SER A 19 3.09 -7.01 11.33
N VAL A 20 2.88 -5.70 11.23
CA VAL A 20 3.75 -4.81 10.43
C VAL A 20 5.13 -4.67 11.07
N SER A 21 5.20 -4.65 12.40
CA SER A 21 6.44 -4.50 13.17
C SER A 21 7.07 -5.82 13.61
N GLY A 22 6.48 -6.96 13.23
CA GLY A 22 6.93 -8.30 13.67
C GLY A 22 6.68 -8.60 15.16
N SER A 23 6.11 -7.66 15.91
CA SER A 23 5.70 -7.87 17.31
C SER A 23 4.32 -8.53 17.40
N ARG A 24 4.11 -9.41 18.39
CA ARG A 24 2.82 -10.06 18.66
C ARG A 24 2.16 -9.46 19.90
N LYS A 25 1.64 -8.24 19.82
CA LYS A 25 0.97 -7.62 20.96
C LYS A 25 -0.48 -8.10 21.11
N LEU A 26 -1.10 -8.54 20.01
CA LEU A 26 -2.50 -8.97 20.02
C LEU A 26 -2.71 -10.37 20.57
N ASP A 27 -1.69 -11.23 20.61
CA ASP A 27 -1.79 -12.57 21.23
C ASP A 27 -2.16 -12.46 22.73
N GLU A 28 -1.68 -11.42 23.42
CA GLU A 28 -2.04 -11.12 24.83
C GLU A 28 -3.43 -10.49 24.96
N LEU A 29 -3.91 -9.78 23.93
CA LEU A 29 -5.20 -9.09 23.92
C LEU A 29 -6.35 -9.93 23.35
N ALA A 30 -6.06 -11.02 22.64
CA ALA A 30 -7.07 -11.88 22.00
C ALA A 30 -8.01 -12.54 23.03
N ALA A 31 -7.48 -12.99 24.16
CA ALA A 31 -8.27 -13.55 25.25
C ALA A 31 -9.16 -12.49 25.93
N ALA A 32 -8.61 -11.28 26.14
CA ALA A 32 -9.36 -10.15 26.67
C ALA A 32 -10.46 -9.68 25.68
N PHE A 33 -10.17 -9.69 24.38
CA PHE A 33 -11.11 -9.38 23.31
C PHE A 33 -12.27 -10.38 23.27
N LEU A 34 -11.99 -11.69 23.26
CA LEU A 34 -13.05 -12.71 23.22
C LEU A 34 -13.92 -12.68 24.48
N SER A 35 -13.32 -12.42 25.64
CA SER A 35 -14.03 -12.21 26.90
C SER A 35 -14.96 -10.99 26.83
N ALA A 36 -14.47 -9.86 26.30
CA ALA A 36 -15.25 -8.64 26.13
C ALA A 36 -16.36 -8.79 25.07
N VAL A 37 -16.07 -9.38 23.91
CA VAL A 37 -17.08 -9.60 22.87
C VAL A 37 -18.18 -10.55 23.36
N GLY A 38 -17.82 -11.57 24.15
CA GLY A 38 -18.79 -12.46 24.79
C GLY A 38 -19.75 -11.76 25.74
N SER A 39 -19.28 -10.76 26.50
CA SER A 39 -20.14 -9.94 27.36
C SER A 39 -20.94 -8.89 26.60
N PHE A 40 -20.34 -8.23 25.59
CA PHE A 40 -21.01 -7.19 24.79
C PHE A 40 -22.11 -7.76 23.87
N ALA A 41 -21.92 -8.97 23.33
CA ALA A 41 -22.92 -9.65 22.51
C ALA A 41 -24.18 -10.08 23.30
N GLN A 42 -24.11 -10.15 24.64
CA GLN A 42 -25.27 -10.40 25.50
C GLN A 42 -26.08 -9.12 25.79
N GLU A 43 -25.51 -7.93 25.64
CA GLU A 43 -26.15 -6.66 26.01
C GLU A 43 -26.69 -5.85 24.82
N VAL A 44 -26.17 -6.05 23.60
CA VAL A 44 -26.53 -5.21 22.45
C VAL A 44 -27.13 -6.05 21.33
N ASN A 45 -28.47 -6.04 21.28
CA ASN A 45 -29.25 -6.65 20.21
C ASN A 45 -29.12 -5.78 18.95
N GLN A 46 -28.59 -6.37 17.88
CA GLN A 46 -28.62 -5.91 16.49
C GLN A 46 -27.81 -4.63 16.17
N ASP A 47 -26.80 -4.85 15.32
CA ASP A 47 -26.04 -3.90 14.51
C ASP A 47 -25.03 -2.96 15.22
N ASN A 48 -23.76 -3.12 14.81
CA ASN A 48 -22.77 -2.05 14.70
C ASN A 48 -21.94 -1.65 15.92
N ILE A 49 -21.51 -2.57 16.78
CA ILE A 49 -20.28 -2.33 17.56
C ILE A 49 -19.19 -3.25 17.00
N THR A 50 -18.38 -2.69 16.11
CA THR A 50 -17.20 -3.33 15.48
C THR A 50 -15.90 -2.64 15.87
N VAL A 51 -15.95 -1.63 16.77
CA VAL A 51 -14.80 -0.83 17.16
C VAL A 51 -14.70 -0.72 18.68
N MET A 52 -13.50 -0.94 19.23
CA MET A 52 -13.19 -0.78 20.66
C MET A 52 -11.89 0.03 20.80
N SER A 53 -11.98 1.24 21.35
CA SER A 53 -10.81 2.11 21.55
C SER A 53 -10.13 1.86 22.90
N PHE A 54 -8.80 1.84 22.89
CA PHE A 54 -7.90 1.73 24.03
C PHE A 54 -6.84 2.83 23.96
N ALA A 55 -6.93 3.89 24.77
CA ALA A 55 -5.92 4.94 24.92
C ALA A 55 -5.29 5.52 23.63
N LYS A 56 -4.38 4.78 22.95
CA LYS A 56 -3.70 5.17 21.69
C LYS A 56 -4.01 4.25 20.49
N ASN A 57 -4.72 3.16 20.70
CA ASN A 57 -5.07 2.19 19.66
C ASN A 57 -6.58 1.95 19.68
N LYS A 58 -7.09 1.35 18.61
CA LYS A 58 -8.43 0.78 18.58
C LYS A 58 -8.42 -0.56 17.89
N LEU A 59 -9.30 -1.44 18.31
CA LEU A 59 -9.58 -2.70 17.63
C LEU A 59 -10.77 -2.48 16.72
N VAL A 60 -10.63 -2.84 15.45
CA VAL A 60 -11.73 -2.96 14.49
C VAL A 60 -11.91 -4.44 14.20
N TRP A 61 -13.13 -4.95 14.15
CA TRP A 61 -13.35 -6.36 13.80
C TRP A 61 -14.53 -6.58 12.86
N GLU A 62 -14.45 -7.67 12.12
CA GLU A 62 -15.49 -8.16 11.23
C GLU A 62 -15.72 -9.65 11.53
N LYS A 63 -16.99 -10.06 11.67
CA LYS A 63 -17.36 -11.46 11.95
C LYS A 63 -17.90 -12.10 10.67
N LYS A 64 -17.33 -13.25 10.31
CA LYS A 64 -17.81 -14.05 9.17
C LYS A 64 -17.98 -15.52 9.56
N GLY A 65 -19.22 -15.91 9.86
CA GLY A 65 -19.50 -17.24 10.39
C GLY A 65 -18.94 -17.41 11.81
N ASP A 66 -18.12 -18.44 12.01
CA ASP A 66 -17.38 -18.72 13.26
C ASP A 66 -16.03 -18.00 13.33
N LEU A 67 -15.68 -17.17 12.34
CA LEU A 67 -14.41 -16.46 12.28
C LEU A 67 -14.54 -14.99 12.67
N TYR A 68 -13.57 -14.50 13.44
CA TYR A 68 -13.33 -13.09 13.71
C TYR A 68 -12.07 -12.63 12.99
N PHE A 69 -12.21 -11.58 12.20
CA PHE A 69 -11.12 -10.85 11.59
C PHE A 69 -10.94 -9.57 12.38
N ILE A 70 -9.77 -9.35 12.96
CA ILE A 70 -9.52 -8.26 13.91
C ILE A 70 -8.32 -7.48 13.43
N ALA A 71 -8.44 -6.17 13.35
CA ALA A 71 -7.33 -5.26 13.10
C ALA A 71 -7.07 -4.40 14.34
N LEU A 72 -5.83 -4.36 14.81
CA LEU A 72 -5.37 -3.33 15.74
C LEU A 72 -4.85 -2.16 14.92
N VAL A 73 -5.45 -1.01 15.13
CA VAL A 73 -5.17 0.20 14.35
C VAL A 73 -4.97 1.38 15.31
N SER A 74 -4.46 2.51 14.83
CA SER A 74 -4.31 3.71 15.65
C SER A 74 -5.68 4.34 15.93
N ASP A 75 -5.85 4.99 17.08
CA ASP A 75 -7.15 5.59 17.46
C ASP A 75 -7.67 6.59 16.41
N ASN A 76 -6.76 7.39 15.84
CA ASN A 76 -7.02 8.39 14.81
C ASN A 76 -7.35 7.82 13.42
N ASP A 77 -7.25 6.50 13.20
CA ASP A 77 -7.54 5.89 11.89
C ASP A 77 -9.04 5.99 11.54
N SER A 78 -9.44 5.77 10.29
CA SER A 78 -10.87 5.58 9.98
C SER A 78 -11.30 4.14 10.25
N GLY A 79 -12.25 3.94 11.18
CA GLY A 79 -12.78 2.61 11.48
C GLY A 79 -13.50 1.98 10.28
N GLU A 80 -14.20 2.80 9.48
CA GLU A 80 -14.94 2.35 8.31
C GLU A 80 -14.03 1.81 7.19
N ILE A 81 -12.90 2.48 6.94
CA ILE A 81 -11.91 2.01 5.96
C ILE A 81 -11.38 0.64 6.39
N HIS A 82 -11.05 0.47 7.67
CA HIS A 82 -10.58 -0.80 8.20
C HIS A 82 -11.63 -1.91 8.16
N ARG A 83 -12.90 -1.58 8.36
CA ARG A 83 -13.99 -2.55 8.21
C ARG A 83 -14.09 -3.07 6.78
N VAL A 84 -13.99 -2.19 5.78
CA VAL A 84 -13.98 -2.60 4.37
C VAL A 84 -12.78 -3.50 4.06
N ILE A 85 -11.59 -3.15 4.57
CA ILE A 85 -10.39 -4.00 4.47
C ILE A 85 -10.65 -5.38 5.07
N LEU A 86 -11.17 -5.44 6.30
CA LEU A 86 -11.43 -6.70 6.99
C LEU A 86 -12.50 -7.55 6.29
N GLN A 87 -13.52 -6.93 5.71
CA GLN A 87 -14.55 -7.62 4.94
C GLN A 87 -13.97 -8.27 3.67
N GLU A 88 -13.14 -7.54 2.93
CA GLU A 88 -12.44 -8.08 1.76
C GLU A 88 -11.51 -9.23 2.15
N LEU A 89 -10.72 -9.05 3.22
CA LEU A 89 -9.85 -10.10 3.75
C LEU A 89 -10.65 -11.33 4.19
N ALA A 90 -11.81 -11.15 4.81
CA ALA A 90 -12.68 -12.24 5.22
C ALA A 90 -13.25 -13.01 4.03
N GLU A 91 -13.65 -12.33 2.94
CA GLU A 91 -14.03 -12.95 1.68
C GLU A 91 -12.90 -13.78 1.07
N GLN A 92 -11.70 -13.22 0.98
CA GLN A 92 -10.56 -13.89 0.38
C GLN A 92 -10.04 -15.06 1.24
N PHE A 93 -10.02 -14.90 2.57
CA PHE A 93 -9.59 -15.97 3.47
C PHE A 93 -10.51 -17.18 3.42
N VAL A 94 -11.83 -16.95 3.53
CA VAL A 94 -12.83 -18.04 3.53
C VAL A 94 -12.86 -18.74 2.18
N SER A 95 -12.76 -18.01 1.07
CA SER A 95 -12.75 -18.59 -0.26
C SER A 95 -11.46 -19.39 -0.54
N THR A 96 -10.31 -18.89 -0.10
CA THR A 96 -9.00 -19.52 -0.36
C THR A 96 -8.78 -20.75 0.50
N PHE A 97 -9.14 -20.72 1.79
CA PHE A 97 -8.84 -21.78 2.75
C PHE A 97 -10.05 -22.62 3.16
N TYR A 98 -11.13 -22.59 2.37
CA TYR A 98 -12.39 -23.26 2.69
C TYR A 98 -12.23 -24.72 3.14
N SER A 99 -11.41 -25.49 2.43
CA SER A 99 -11.14 -26.90 2.74
C SER A 99 -10.38 -27.10 4.05
N ASP A 100 -9.47 -26.18 4.39
CA ASP A 100 -8.68 -26.26 5.62
C ASP A 100 -9.48 -25.78 6.83
N LEU A 101 -10.41 -24.83 6.63
CA LEU A 101 -11.34 -24.34 7.66
C LEU A 101 -12.37 -25.39 8.08
N ARG A 102 -12.67 -26.39 7.25
CA ARG A 102 -13.58 -27.48 7.64
C ARG A 102 -12.97 -28.50 8.60
N LYS A 103 -11.65 -28.45 8.85
CA LYS A 103 -10.97 -29.35 9.77
C LYS A 103 -11.20 -28.89 11.22
N GLU A 104 -11.35 -29.84 12.15
CA GLU A 104 -11.53 -29.53 13.57
C GLU A 104 -10.31 -28.82 14.18
N LEU A 105 -9.10 -29.19 13.76
CA LEU A 105 -7.85 -28.56 14.17
C LEU A 105 -7.05 -28.13 12.93
N PRO A 106 -7.26 -26.90 12.44
CA PRO A 106 -6.52 -26.37 11.31
C PRO A 106 -5.04 -26.14 11.69
N ASP A 107 -4.12 -26.51 10.79
CA ASP A 107 -2.70 -26.17 10.96
C ASP A 107 -2.47 -24.71 10.59
N SER A 108 -2.04 -23.90 11.57
CA SER A 108 -1.77 -22.46 11.39
C SER A 108 -0.74 -22.17 10.29
N ARG A 109 0.15 -23.12 9.99
CA ARG A 109 1.16 -22.98 8.93
C ARG A 109 0.54 -22.91 7.54
N ARG A 110 -0.63 -23.53 7.34
CA ARG A 110 -1.33 -23.52 6.05
C ARG A 110 -1.90 -22.17 5.68
N PHE A 111 -2.16 -21.31 6.67
CA PHE A 111 -2.68 -19.96 6.45
C PHE A 111 -1.57 -18.92 6.22
N ARG A 112 -0.28 -19.28 6.36
CA ARG A 112 0.84 -18.34 6.13
C ARG A 112 0.83 -17.63 4.78
N PRO A 113 0.44 -18.27 3.64
CA PRO A 113 0.33 -17.58 2.37
C PRO A 113 -0.68 -16.42 2.36
N PHE A 114 -1.58 -16.36 3.35
CA PHE A 114 -2.51 -15.26 3.49
C PHE A 114 -1.84 -13.91 3.80
N THR A 115 -0.60 -13.91 4.30
CA THR A 115 0.19 -12.69 4.47
C THR A 115 0.29 -11.89 3.18
N ASP A 116 0.54 -12.57 2.05
CA ASP A 116 0.68 -11.92 0.75
C ASP A 116 -0.65 -11.26 0.33
N ILE A 117 -1.77 -11.91 0.60
CA ILE A 117 -3.12 -11.37 0.36
C ILE A 117 -3.39 -10.14 1.24
N VAL A 118 -3.02 -10.20 2.52
CA VAL A 118 -3.14 -9.08 3.45
C VAL A 118 -2.36 -7.88 2.94
N GLU A 119 -1.10 -8.08 2.53
CA GLU A 119 -0.25 -7.00 2.03
C GLU A 119 -0.77 -6.41 0.72
N ILE A 120 -1.20 -7.24 -0.23
CA ILE A 120 -1.83 -6.79 -1.49
C ILE A 120 -3.08 -5.97 -1.20
N THR A 121 -3.89 -6.41 -0.24
CA THR A 121 -5.13 -5.70 0.13
C THR A 121 -4.80 -4.36 0.76
N LEU A 122 -3.92 -4.31 1.77
CA LEU A 122 -3.49 -3.06 2.41
C LEU A 122 -2.84 -2.10 1.41
N HIS A 123 -2.11 -2.60 0.41
CA HIS A 123 -1.50 -1.79 -0.64
C HIS A 123 -2.53 -0.98 -1.45
N LYS A 124 -3.74 -1.50 -1.67
CA LYS A 124 -4.80 -0.78 -2.40
C LYS A 124 -5.18 0.54 -1.72
N PHE A 125 -5.09 0.61 -0.40
CA PHE A 125 -5.62 1.72 0.39
C PHE A 125 -4.59 2.81 0.72
N ASP A 126 -3.31 2.61 0.43
CA ASP A 126 -2.23 3.51 0.91
C ASP A 126 -1.32 4.07 -0.18
N GLY A 127 -1.48 3.68 -1.46
CA GLY A 127 -0.76 4.27 -2.60
C GLY A 127 0.79 4.13 -2.57
N ILE A 128 1.36 3.49 -1.54
CA ILE A 128 2.79 3.25 -1.36
C ILE A 128 3.08 1.76 -1.56
N PRO A 129 4.10 1.37 -2.35
CA PRO A 129 4.51 -0.03 -2.52
C PRO A 129 4.72 -0.74 -1.18
N GLY A 130 4.12 -1.92 -0.99
CA GLY A 130 4.11 -2.63 0.30
C GLY A 130 5.51 -2.88 0.89
N LEU A 131 6.52 -3.06 0.03
CA LEU A 131 7.91 -3.21 0.44
C LEU A 131 8.50 -1.94 1.07
N ALA A 132 8.13 -0.75 0.58
CA ALA A 132 8.67 0.53 1.05
C ALA A 132 8.16 0.93 2.45
N ARG A 133 7.12 0.25 2.95
CA ARG A 133 6.55 0.48 4.28
C ARG A 133 7.33 -0.23 5.38
N ARG A 134 7.85 -1.43 5.08
CA ARG A 134 8.56 -2.28 6.06
C ARG A 134 10.07 -2.25 5.86
N TYR A 135 10.52 -2.07 4.62
CA TYR A 135 11.92 -2.17 4.26
C TYR A 135 12.40 -0.88 3.63
N LYS A 136 13.70 -0.63 3.78
CA LYS A 136 14.37 0.38 2.96
C LYS A 136 14.18 -0.03 1.51
N THR A 137 13.81 0.91 0.65
CA THR A 137 13.56 0.64 -0.77
C THR A 137 14.28 1.65 -1.64
N ILE A 138 14.71 1.19 -2.82
CA ILE A 138 15.35 2.05 -3.80
C ILE A 138 14.40 2.19 -5.00
N LEU A 139 14.01 3.42 -5.31
CA LEU A 139 13.12 3.70 -6.42
C LEU A 139 13.92 3.79 -7.71
N LEU A 140 13.81 2.74 -8.51
CA LEU A 140 14.37 2.71 -9.86
C LEU A 140 13.42 3.40 -10.86
N PRO A 141 13.95 3.97 -11.96
CA PRO A 141 13.12 4.40 -13.09
C PRO A 141 12.21 3.25 -13.56
N SER A 142 10.96 3.57 -13.91
CA SER A 142 9.94 2.54 -14.25
C SER A 142 10.40 1.59 -15.34
N ALA A 143 11.18 2.07 -16.32
CA ALA A 143 11.73 1.24 -17.39
C ALA A 143 12.71 0.17 -16.85
N ASP A 144 13.60 0.53 -15.93
CA ASP A 144 14.59 -0.38 -15.35
C ASP A 144 13.92 -1.36 -14.39
N LEU A 145 12.99 -0.87 -13.55
CA LEU A 145 12.21 -1.71 -12.65
C LEU A 145 11.41 -2.76 -13.43
N ASN A 146 10.74 -2.37 -14.52
CA ASN A 146 9.95 -3.29 -15.33
C ASN A 146 10.83 -4.33 -16.02
N ARG A 147 12.02 -3.94 -16.51
CA ARG A 147 12.99 -4.89 -17.07
C ARG A 147 13.44 -5.91 -16.02
N LEU A 148 13.81 -5.45 -14.82
CA LEU A 148 14.21 -6.31 -13.72
C LEU A 148 13.10 -7.26 -13.30
N LYS A 149 11.86 -6.78 -13.16
CA LYS A 149 10.70 -7.62 -12.83
C LYS A 149 10.41 -8.67 -13.90
N THR A 150 10.52 -8.29 -15.17
CA THR A 150 10.31 -9.21 -16.30
C THR A 150 11.37 -10.31 -16.29
N SER A 151 12.64 -9.94 -16.17
CA SER A 151 13.75 -10.90 -16.10
C SER A 151 13.66 -11.79 -14.86
N LEU A 152 13.24 -11.25 -13.72
CA LEU A 152 13.02 -12.02 -12.50
C LEU A 152 11.92 -13.07 -12.70
N ALA A 153 10.80 -12.66 -13.28
CA ALA A 153 9.69 -13.57 -13.59
C ALA A 153 10.12 -14.69 -14.56
N GLU A 154 10.92 -14.37 -15.58
CA GLU A 154 11.45 -15.36 -16.52
C GLU A 154 12.34 -16.41 -15.83
N VAL A 155 13.19 -15.98 -14.89
CA VAL A 155 14.03 -16.87 -14.10
C VAL A 155 13.19 -17.76 -13.17
N GLU A 156 12.13 -17.22 -12.59
CA GLU A 156 11.18 -17.93 -11.70
C GLU A 156 10.25 -18.91 -12.43
N VAL A 157 10.19 -18.89 -13.77
CA VAL A 157 9.53 -19.97 -14.54
C VAL A 157 10.27 -21.29 -14.36
N ASN A 158 11.57 -21.25 -14.04
CA ASN A 158 12.33 -22.45 -13.80
C ASN A 158 11.86 -23.15 -12.51
N ARG A 159 11.60 -24.46 -12.59
CA ARG A 159 11.13 -25.26 -11.46
C ARG A 159 12.04 -25.18 -10.23
N ASP A 160 13.33 -24.94 -10.41
CA ASP A 160 14.31 -24.95 -9.32
C ASP A 160 14.55 -23.55 -8.70
N ILE A 161 14.01 -22.48 -9.32
CA ILE A 161 13.99 -21.13 -8.76
C ILE A 161 12.55 -20.77 -8.39
N LEU A 162 12.26 -20.65 -7.10
CA LEU A 162 10.89 -20.43 -6.63
C LEU A 162 10.51 -18.95 -6.65
N ARG A 163 11.36 -18.10 -6.09
CA ARG A 163 11.17 -16.66 -5.90
C ARG A 163 12.53 -15.98 -5.82
N GLY A 164 12.63 -14.72 -6.21
CA GLY A 164 13.86 -13.95 -6.03
C GLY A 164 13.65 -12.47 -5.75
N GLY A 165 14.76 -11.78 -5.57
CA GLY A 165 14.80 -10.35 -5.30
C GLY A 165 16.20 -9.79 -5.45
N LEU A 166 16.28 -8.46 -5.51
CA LEU A 166 17.51 -7.69 -5.63
C LEU A 166 17.54 -6.64 -4.53
N ILE A 167 18.60 -6.68 -3.72
CA ILE A 167 18.75 -5.87 -2.52
C ILE A 167 20.14 -5.26 -2.51
N THR A 168 20.28 -3.97 -2.21
CA THR A 168 21.57 -3.30 -2.10
C THR A 168 22.28 -3.69 -0.80
N PHE A 169 23.61 -3.54 -0.75
CA PHE A 169 24.39 -3.86 0.45
C PHE A 169 24.04 -3.00 1.68
N ASP A 170 23.46 -1.82 1.48
CA ASP A 170 22.95 -0.96 2.55
C ASP A 170 21.49 -1.25 2.92
N GLY A 171 20.94 -2.37 2.44
CA GLY A 171 19.65 -2.93 2.85
C GLY A 171 18.44 -2.39 2.09
N HIS A 172 18.61 -1.69 0.97
CA HIS A 172 17.50 -1.21 0.15
C HIS A 172 17.03 -2.25 -0.84
N VAL A 173 15.75 -2.60 -0.80
CA VAL A 173 15.11 -3.51 -1.74
C VAL A 173 14.81 -2.77 -3.04
N ALA A 174 15.37 -3.26 -4.15
CA ALA A 174 15.16 -2.70 -5.49
C ALA A 174 13.96 -3.36 -6.19
N THR A 175 13.87 -4.68 -6.09
CA THR A 175 12.71 -5.47 -6.52
C THR A 175 12.69 -6.78 -5.75
N SER A 176 11.52 -7.34 -5.46
CA SER A 176 11.43 -8.61 -4.75
C SER A 176 10.08 -9.28 -5.00
N ASN A 177 10.13 -10.57 -5.32
CA ASN A 177 9.02 -11.52 -5.25
C ASN A 177 9.15 -12.45 -4.04
N LEU A 178 10.22 -12.30 -3.22
CA LEU A 178 10.36 -12.99 -1.94
C LEU A 178 9.20 -12.62 -1.02
N ARG A 179 8.71 -13.61 -0.26
CA ARG A 179 7.71 -13.35 0.79
C ARG A 179 8.34 -12.54 1.93
N SER A 180 7.52 -11.84 2.70
CA SER A 180 8.02 -10.96 3.76
C SER A 180 8.98 -11.65 4.74
N TYR A 181 8.67 -12.85 5.22
CA TYR A 181 9.57 -13.58 6.14
C TYR A 181 10.84 -14.13 5.46
N GLU A 182 10.82 -14.29 4.13
CA GLU A 182 11.99 -14.70 3.35
C GLU A 182 12.93 -13.50 3.17
N LEU A 183 12.34 -12.35 2.85
CA LEU A 183 13.05 -11.09 2.71
C LEU A 183 13.71 -10.65 4.03
N GLU A 184 13.03 -10.81 5.17
CA GLU A 184 13.64 -10.56 6.49
C GLU A 184 14.86 -11.43 6.74
N ALA A 185 14.75 -12.74 6.49
CA ALA A 185 15.88 -13.65 6.65
C ALA A 185 17.05 -13.27 5.72
N VAL A 186 16.77 -12.87 4.48
CA VAL A 186 17.79 -12.40 3.55
C VAL A 186 18.44 -11.11 4.03
N LEU A 187 17.68 -10.14 4.53
CA LEU A 187 18.19 -8.88 5.07
C LEU A 187 19.11 -9.12 6.29
N ASP A 188 18.74 -10.07 7.16
CA ASP A 188 19.59 -10.49 8.28
C ASP A 188 20.91 -11.12 7.78
N PHE A 189 20.84 -11.93 6.72
CA PHE A 189 22.03 -12.53 6.12
C PHE A 189 22.97 -11.50 5.49
N LEU A 190 22.47 -10.40 4.92
CA LEU A 190 23.32 -9.37 4.30
C LEU A 190 24.37 -8.81 5.26
N LEU A 191 24.09 -8.76 6.57
CA LEU A 191 25.03 -8.29 7.58
C LEU A 191 26.26 -9.20 7.74
N THR A 192 26.14 -10.47 7.38
CA THR A 192 27.18 -11.49 7.56
C THR A 192 27.70 -12.07 6.23
N PHE A 193 27.10 -11.66 5.10
CA PHE A 193 27.42 -12.14 3.77
C PHE A 193 28.77 -11.62 3.27
N LYS A 194 29.76 -12.52 3.18
CA LYS A 194 31.15 -12.20 2.76
C LYS A 194 31.58 -12.86 1.45
N SER A 195 30.95 -13.97 1.07
CA SER A 195 31.28 -14.73 -0.14
C SER A 195 30.60 -14.14 -1.37
N ASP A 196 31.11 -14.45 -2.57
CA ASP A 196 30.47 -14.00 -3.81
C ASP A 196 29.16 -14.77 -4.08
N THR A 197 29.10 -16.03 -3.67
CA THR A 197 27.89 -16.86 -3.71
C THR A 197 27.78 -17.67 -2.43
N ILE A 198 26.57 -17.88 -1.93
CA ILE A 198 26.29 -18.87 -0.88
C ILE A 198 24.93 -19.53 -1.14
N ILE A 199 24.86 -20.83 -0.85
CA ILE A 199 23.60 -21.55 -0.69
C ILE A 199 23.45 -21.88 0.79
N GLN A 200 22.34 -21.44 1.39
CA GLN A 200 22.11 -21.58 2.82
C GLN A 200 20.68 -22.02 3.10
N GLU A 201 20.55 -23.11 3.85
CA GLU A 201 19.28 -23.53 4.44
C GLU A 201 18.89 -22.57 5.56
N HIS A 202 17.58 -22.33 5.71
CA HIS A 202 17.06 -21.48 6.78
C HIS A 202 15.77 -22.05 7.34
N SER A 203 15.55 -21.86 8.64
CA SER A 203 14.39 -22.42 9.35
C SER A 203 13.05 -21.85 8.91
N CYS A 204 13.05 -20.69 8.24
CA CYS A 204 11.84 -20.09 7.66
C CYS A 204 11.41 -20.74 6.33
N LEU A 205 12.27 -21.57 5.72
CA LEU A 205 12.04 -22.22 4.45
C LEU A 205 11.54 -23.67 4.62
N GLU A 206 11.02 -24.25 3.55
CA GLU A 206 10.69 -25.68 3.53
C GLU A 206 11.97 -26.52 3.50
N LYS A 207 11.91 -27.75 4.04
CA LYS A 207 13.10 -28.62 4.20
C LYS A 207 13.86 -28.92 2.90
N ALA A 208 13.19 -28.83 1.75
CA ALA A 208 13.77 -29.08 0.44
C ALA A 208 14.22 -27.79 -0.26
N THR A 209 14.22 -26.65 0.43
CA THR A 209 14.51 -25.34 -0.15
C THR A 209 15.60 -24.61 0.63
N GLY A 210 16.33 -23.73 -0.05
CA GLY A 210 17.37 -22.90 0.54
C GLY A 210 17.41 -21.52 -0.10
N PHE A 211 18.15 -20.60 0.51
CA PHE A 211 18.50 -19.34 -0.10
C PHE A 211 19.76 -19.48 -0.94
N LEU A 212 19.72 -19.00 -2.17
CA LEU A 212 20.88 -18.68 -2.98
C LEU A 212 21.09 -17.18 -2.94
N LEU A 213 22.19 -16.72 -2.34
CA LEU A 213 22.59 -15.32 -2.38
C LEU A 213 23.80 -15.19 -3.29
N HIS A 214 23.72 -14.30 -4.28
CA HIS A 214 24.81 -14.00 -5.19
C HIS A 214 25.10 -12.51 -5.24
N LYS A 215 26.36 -12.16 -5.07
CA LYS A 215 26.85 -10.80 -5.11
C LYS A 215 26.87 -10.28 -6.52
N VAL A 216 26.16 -9.17 -6.74
CA VAL A 216 26.14 -8.44 -8.01
C VAL A 216 27.01 -7.19 -7.84
N ASP A 217 28.26 -7.33 -8.27
CA ASP A 217 29.34 -6.36 -8.09
C ASP A 217 29.51 -5.94 -6.60
N LYS A 218 29.91 -4.68 -6.36
CA LYS A 218 30.04 -4.11 -5.00
C LYS A 218 28.76 -3.41 -4.53
N ARG A 219 27.65 -3.54 -5.26
CA ARG A 219 26.46 -2.68 -5.09
C ARG A 219 25.26 -3.41 -4.49
N CYS A 220 25.02 -4.64 -4.92
CA CYS A 220 23.82 -5.38 -4.53
C CYS A 220 24.03 -6.89 -4.46
N VAL A 221 23.02 -7.56 -3.95
CA VAL A 221 22.91 -9.01 -3.82
C VAL A 221 21.61 -9.42 -4.46
N ALA A 222 21.70 -10.39 -5.37
CA ALA A 222 20.55 -11.11 -5.88
C ALA A 222 20.29 -12.30 -4.94
N ALA A 223 19.07 -12.39 -4.43
CA ALA A 223 18.66 -13.41 -3.47
C ALA A 223 17.52 -14.23 -4.07
N PHE A 224 17.63 -15.55 -4.00
CA PHE A 224 16.64 -16.48 -4.55
C PHE A 224 16.30 -17.56 -3.53
N VAL A 225 15.03 -17.96 -3.47
CA VAL A 225 14.63 -19.22 -2.86
C VAL A 225 14.70 -20.29 -3.94
N ILE A 226 15.46 -21.34 -3.68
CA ILE A 226 15.72 -22.43 -4.62
C ILE A 226 15.29 -23.77 -4.05
N ASN A 227 14.89 -24.70 -4.92
CA ASN A 227 14.77 -26.12 -4.55
C ASN A 227 16.18 -26.71 -4.50
N LEU A 228 16.57 -27.30 -3.37
CA LEU A 228 17.88 -27.91 -3.20
C LEU A 228 18.01 -29.17 -4.05
N GLY A 229 19.17 -29.35 -4.71
CA GLY A 229 19.46 -30.56 -5.48
C GLY A 229 20.37 -30.35 -6.69
N LEU A 230 20.57 -29.11 -7.13
CA LEU A 230 21.51 -28.77 -8.20
C LEU A 230 22.84 -28.27 -7.63
N SER A 231 23.87 -28.24 -8.48
CA SER A 231 25.15 -27.61 -8.14
C SER A 231 25.06 -26.09 -8.20
N GLU A 232 25.90 -25.40 -7.42
CA GLU A 232 25.97 -23.93 -7.40
C GLU A 232 26.10 -23.33 -8.81
N ASN A 233 27.02 -23.87 -9.63
CA ASN A 233 27.22 -23.42 -11.01
C ASN A 233 25.95 -23.53 -11.86
N THR A 234 25.14 -24.57 -11.64
CA THR A 234 23.89 -24.75 -12.40
C THR A 234 22.90 -23.65 -12.04
N TYR A 235 22.75 -23.33 -10.75
CA TYR A 235 21.90 -22.21 -10.35
C TYR A 235 22.40 -20.88 -10.92
N LEU A 236 23.72 -20.63 -10.89
CA LEU A 236 24.29 -19.41 -11.44
C LEU A 236 23.99 -19.25 -12.94
N GLU A 237 24.00 -20.33 -13.72
CA GLU A 237 23.58 -20.30 -15.13
C GLU A 237 22.09 -19.98 -15.28
N LEU A 238 21.22 -20.51 -14.40
CA LEU A 238 19.79 -20.22 -14.41
C LEU A 238 19.49 -18.75 -14.11
N ILE A 239 20.19 -18.15 -13.14
CA ILE A 239 19.95 -16.76 -12.71
C ILE A 239 20.81 -15.73 -13.48
N ARG A 240 21.72 -16.18 -14.36
CA ARG A 240 22.64 -15.32 -15.14
C ARG A 240 21.92 -14.18 -15.89
N PRO A 241 20.77 -14.39 -16.57
CA PRO A 241 20.09 -13.31 -17.29
C PRO A 241 19.72 -12.15 -16.35
N PHE A 242 19.24 -12.48 -15.16
CA PHE A 242 18.88 -11.49 -14.14
C PHE A 242 20.11 -10.80 -13.55
N ILE A 243 21.18 -11.53 -13.25
CA ILE A 243 22.44 -10.96 -12.75
C ILE A 243 23.00 -9.94 -13.76
N ALA A 244 23.07 -10.32 -15.04
CA ALA A 244 23.61 -9.45 -16.09
C ALA A 244 22.82 -8.13 -16.19
N LEU A 245 21.48 -8.20 -16.08
CA LEU A 245 20.64 -7.02 -16.07
C LEU A 245 20.83 -6.16 -14.80
N ALA A 246 20.95 -6.81 -13.63
CA ALA A 246 21.22 -6.13 -12.37
C ALA A 246 22.57 -5.39 -12.38
N GLN A 247 23.60 -5.93 -13.03
CA GLN A 247 24.90 -5.26 -13.21
C GLN A 247 24.78 -3.98 -14.05
N LEU A 248 23.92 -3.99 -15.07
CA LEU A 248 23.69 -2.82 -15.94
C LEU A 248 22.80 -1.75 -15.31
N THR A 249 22.11 -2.07 -14.21
CA THR A 249 21.21 -1.12 -13.53
C THR A 249 22.03 -0.12 -12.71
N SER A 250 21.74 1.18 -12.87
CA SER A 250 22.35 2.23 -12.04
C SER A 250 21.53 2.45 -10.77
N PHE A 251 22.24 2.53 -9.64
CA PHE A 251 21.66 2.85 -8.32
C PHE A 251 22.15 4.19 -7.77
N GLU A 252 23.07 4.88 -8.46
CA GLU A 252 23.76 6.07 -7.93
C GLU A 252 22.81 7.28 -7.79
N ASP A 253 21.89 7.44 -8.75
CA ASP A 253 20.91 8.53 -8.77
C ASP A 253 19.51 8.11 -8.28
N ALA A 254 19.36 6.84 -7.90
CA ALA A 254 18.07 6.30 -7.49
C ALA A 254 17.71 6.76 -6.08
N ARG A 255 16.52 7.33 -5.93
CA ARG A 255 16.07 7.85 -4.63
C ARG A 255 15.84 6.69 -3.67
N LYS A 256 16.54 6.74 -2.55
CA LYS A 256 16.39 5.82 -1.43
C LYS A 256 15.24 6.28 -0.53
N PHE A 257 14.40 5.35 -0.16
CA PHE A 257 13.32 5.50 0.80
C PHE A 257 13.66 4.69 2.03
N GLU A 258 13.74 5.38 3.16
CA GLU A 258 13.67 4.73 4.46
C GLU A 258 12.19 4.41 4.74
N PRO A 259 11.89 3.27 5.40
CA PRO A 259 10.53 2.97 5.78
C PRO A 259 10.03 4.07 6.71
N ASP A 260 8.84 4.61 6.42
CA ASP A 260 8.22 5.65 7.25
C ASP A 260 8.01 5.10 8.67
N THR A 261 8.79 5.62 9.62
CA THR A 261 8.69 5.27 11.04
C THR A 261 7.57 6.06 11.76
N VAL A 262 6.97 7.02 11.06
CA VAL A 262 5.88 7.85 11.58
C VAL A 262 4.56 7.21 11.15
N GLU A 263 3.93 6.51 12.09
CA GLU A 263 2.60 5.89 11.95
C GLU A 263 1.52 6.97 11.78
N GLU A 264 1.31 7.44 10.56
CA GLU A 264 0.20 8.34 10.27
C GLU A 264 -1.14 7.59 10.23
N PRO A 265 -2.24 8.27 10.58
CA PRO A 265 -3.53 7.63 10.54
C PRO A 265 -3.93 7.23 9.11
N ILE A 266 -4.49 6.04 8.92
CA ILE A 266 -5.13 5.64 7.65
C ILE A 266 -6.45 6.39 7.57
N THR A 267 -6.38 7.57 6.96
CA THR A 267 -7.50 8.37 6.49
C THR A 267 -7.19 8.81 5.07
N PHE A 268 -8.21 8.97 4.24
CA PHE A 268 -7.98 9.52 2.91
C PHE A 268 -7.58 10.99 3.06
N TYR A 269 -6.36 11.31 2.63
CA TYR A 269 -5.88 12.69 2.67
C TYR A 269 -6.72 13.55 1.72
N GLU A 270 -7.29 14.63 2.24
CA GLU A 270 -8.30 15.43 1.53
C GLU A 270 -7.85 15.98 0.19
N PHE A 271 -6.54 16.21 0.03
CA PHE A 271 -5.94 16.81 -1.16
C PHE A 271 -5.26 15.79 -2.08
N ASP A 272 -5.37 14.50 -1.79
CA ASP A 272 -4.99 13.45 -2.73
C ASP A 272 -6.05 13.30 -3.81
N GLY A 273 -5.61 12.83 -4.99
CA GLY A 273 -6.44 12.61 -6.16
C GLY A 273 -7.10 11.25 -6.16
N VAL A 274 -8.25 11.16 -6.81
CA VAL A 274 -8.93 9.89 -7.06
C VAL A 274 -8.96 9.60 -8.55
N GLU A 275 -8.40 8.45 -8.92
CA GLU A 275 -8.30 8.00 -10.29
C GLU A 275 -9.12 6.76 -10.54
N THR A 276 -9.81 6.74 -11.68
CA THR A 276 -10.53 5.56 -12.17
C THR A 276 -9.54 4.58 -12.79
N ILE A 277 -9.60 3.32 -12.35
CA ILE A 277 -8.84 2.21 -12.94
C ILE A 277 -9.62 1.59 -14.10
N THR A 278 -10.95 1.58 -14.00
CA THR A 278 -11.89 1.03 -14.99
C THR A 278 -12.78 2.13 -15.59
N THR A 279 -13.64 1.80 -16.54
CA THR A 279 -14.51 2.80 -17.17
C THR A 279 -15.59 3.30 -16.20
N ILE A 280 -16.02 4.55 -16.33
CA ILE A 280 -17.05 5.14 -15.45
C ILE A 280 -18.35 4.33 -15.52
N GLU A 281 -18.68 3.78 -16.70
CA GLU A 281 -19.83 2.91 -16.93
C GLU A 281 -19.75 1.63 -16.10
N ASP A 282 -18.60 0.95 -16.07
CA ASP A 282 -18.38 -0.26 -15.26
C ASP A 282 -18.49 0.08 -13.77
N ILE A 283 -17.85 1.18 -13.35
CA ILE A 283 -17.91 1.67 -11.97
C ILE A 283 -19.36 1.94 -11.56
N ARG A 284 -20.15 2.55 -12.45
CA ARG A 284 -21.57 2.86 -12.21
C ARG A 284 -22.40 1.59 -12.04
N GLN A 285 -22.20 0.59 -12.90
CA GLN A 285 -22.92 -0.70 -12.82
C GLN A 285 -22.60 -1.43 -11.50
N GLU A 286 -21.32 -1.59 -11.18
CA GLU A 286 -20.90 -2.24 -9.95
C GLU A 286 -21.37 -1.49 -8.70
N THR A 287 -21.32 -0.15 -8.72
CA THR A 287 -21.86 0.67 -7.63
C THR A 287 -23.35 0.46 -7.43
N GLN A 288 -24.13 0.37 -8.52
CA GLN A 288 -25.56 0.06 -8.42
C GLN A 288 -25.81 -1.32 -7.80
N ILE A 289 -25.01 -2.32 -8.15
CA ILE A 289 -25.10 -3.67 -7.57
C ILE A 289 -24.75 -3.64 -6.08
N MET A 290 -23.63 -3.03 -5.70
CA MET A 290 -23.16 -2.98 -4.31
C MET A 290 -24.15 -2.29 -3.36
N TYR A 291 -24.78 -1.20 -3.81
CA TYR A 291 -25.70 -0.42 -2.98
C TYR A 291 -27.18 -0.75 -3.26
N ALA A 292 -27.50 -1.79 -4.04
CA ALA A 292 -28.87 -2.14 -4.39
C ALA A 292 -29.78 -2.34 -3.16
N SER A 293 -29.24 -2.93 -2.09
CA SER A 293 -29.91 -3.18 -0.82
C SER A 293 -29.77 -2.06 0.22
N SER A 294 -29.05 -0.98 -0.10
CA SER A 294 -28.83 0.15 0.82
C SER A 294 -30.00 1.14 0.82
N ASN A 295 -30.02 2.04 1.81
CA ASN A 295 -31.05 3.08 1.86
C ASN A 295 -30.94 4.06 0.67
N GLU A 296 -32.00 4.82 0.41
CA GLU A 296 -32.08 5.72 -0.75
C GLU A 296 -31.01 6.83 -0.71
N SER A 297 -30.72 7.35 0.48
CA SER A 297 -29.66 8.35 0.68
C SER A 297 -28.29 7.81 0.26
N GLN A 298 -27.92 6.61 0.70
CA GLN A 298 -26.66 5.96 0.34
C GLN A 298 -26.58 5.62 -1.15
N ARG A 299 -27.66 5.10 -1.73
CA ARG A 299 -27.73 4.85 -3.18
C ARG A 299 -27.52 6.12 -4.00
N SER A 300 -28.21 7.21 -3.62
CA SER A 300 -28.09 8.49 -4.29
C SER A 300 -26.69 9.10 -4.12
N GLY A 301 -26.10 9.02 -2.93
CA GLY A 301 -24.76 9.52 -2.64
C GLY A 301 -23.68 8.74 -3.39
N ALA A 302 -23.79 7.41 -3.47
CA ALA A 302 -22.88 6.57 -4.23
C ALA A 302 -22.93 6.91 -5.74
N LEU A 303 -24.12 7.11 -6.30
CA LEU A 303 -24.26 7.54 -7.71
C LEU A 303 -23.68 8.94 -7.95
N ARG A 304 -23.85 9.88 -7.02
CA ARG A 304 -23.23 11.21 -7.11
C ARG A 304 -21.70 11.12 -7.07
N MET A 305 -21.15 10.31 -6.18
CA MET A 305 -19.71 10.04 -6.11
C MET A 305 -19.21 9.56 -7.47
N VAL A 306 -19.84 8.51 -8.04
CA VAL A 306 -19.42 7.97 -9.35
C VAL A 306 -19.55 9.00 -10.48
N ASN A 307 -20.62 9.79 -10.50
CA ASN A 307 -20.81 10.81 -11.54
C ASN A 307 -19.82 11.97 -11.44
N SER A 308 -19.19 12.18 -10.28
CA SER A 308 -18.12 13.16 -10.10
C SER A 308 -16.73 12.63 -10.50
N LEU A 309 -16.57 11.30 -10.62
CA LEU A 309 -15.36 10.69 -11.17
C LEU A 309 -15.20 11.05 -12.66
N GLY A 310 -13.98 11.42 -13.07
CA GLY A 310 -13.63 11.60 -14.48
C GLY A 310 -12.78 12.83 -14.79
N LYS A 311 -12.99 13.95 -14.08
CA LYS A 311 -12.02 15.05 -14.04
C LYS A 311 -11.09 14.85 -12.84
N ARG A 312 -9.92 15.51 -12.84
CA ARG A 312 -9.00 15.52 -11.68
C ARG A 312 -9.78 16.03 -10.46
N ILE A 313 -10.17 15.08 -9.61
CA ILE A 313 -11.01 15.25 -8.43
C ILE A 313 -10.22 14.85 -7.19
N THR A 314 -10.32 15.62 -6.13
CA THR A 314 -9.71 15.28 -4.85
C THR A 314 -10.66 14.47 -3.98
N VAL A 315 -10.12 13.85 -2.94
CA VAL A 315 -10.91 13.21 -1.87
C VAL A 315 -11.92 14.21 -1.28
N ALA A 316 -11.50 15.45 -0.99
CA ALA A 316 -12.40 16.50 -0.49
C ALA A 316 -13.58 16.76 -1.45
N ASP A 317 -13.29 16.95 -2.74
CA ASP A 317 -14.31 17.21 -3.76
C ASP A 317 -15.31 16.05 -3.86
N LEU A 318 -14.85 14.80 -3.74
CA LEU A 318 -15.73 13.62 -3.74
C LEU A 318 -16.67 13.65 -2.54
N HIS A 319 -16.16 13.93 -1.33
CA HIS A 319 -16.99 14.00 -0.14
C HIS A 319 -18.08 15.06 -0.27
N GLU A 320 -17.72 16.25 -0.73
CA GLU A 320 -18.68 17.33 -0.99
C GLU A 320 -19.75 16.92 -2.01
N SER A 321 -19.37 16.19 -3.07
CA SER A 321 -20.30 15.76 -4.12
C SER A 321 -21.38 14.78 -3.62
N THR A 322 -21.08 13.97 -2.60
CA THR A 322 -22.00 12.94 -2.12
C THR A 322 -23.17 13.52 -1.31
N GLY A 323 -22.91 14.59 -0.54
CA GLY A 323 -23.84 15.12 0.45
C GLY A 323 -24.08 14.18 1.64
N LEU A 324 -23.20 13.20 1.86
CA LEU A 324 -23.26 12.24 2.96
C LEU A 324 -22.33 12.64 4.12
N PRO A 325 -22.56 12.11 5.34
CA PRO A 325 -21.56 12.18 6.40
C PRO A 325 -20.22 11.61 5.95
N ARG A 326 -19.12 12.20 6.46
CA ARG A 326 -17.75 11.84 6.06
C ARG A 326 -17.48 10.34 6.17
N GLU A 327 -17.89 9.73 7.28
CA GLU A 327 -17.72 8.29 7.55
C GLU A 327 -18.36 7.41 6.46
N GLN A 328 -19.58 7.73 6.04
CA GLN A 328 -20.28 6.97 5.01
C GLN A 328 -19.62 7.15 3.65
N SER A 329 -19.16 8.37 3.34
CA SER A 329 -18.47 8.64 2.09
C SER A 329 -17.08 8.03 2.05
N ASP A 330 -16.34 7.99 3.16
CA ASP A 330 -15.07 7.27 3.28
C ASP A 330 -15.30 5.77 3.05
N GLN A 331 -16.34 5.21 3.66
CA GLN A 331 -16.69 3.81 3.43
C GLN A 331 -17.00 3.52 1.95
N MET A 332 -17.73 4.41 1.28
CA MET A 332 -18.05 4.26 -0.13
C MET A 332 -16.79 4.27 -1.02
N LEU A 333 -15.90 5.23 -0.78
CA LEU A 333 -14.64 5.32 -1.50
C LEU A 333 -13.77 4.08 -1.24
N ALA A 334 -13.71 3.62 0.01
CA ALA A 334 -13.00 2.40 0.38
C ALA A 334 -13.55 1.16 -0.36
N ASN A 335 -14.87 1.02 -0.49
CA ASN A 335 -15.49 -0.07 -1.26
C ASN A 335 -15.09 -0.05 -2.74
N LEU A 336 -15.02 1.14 -3.36
CA LEU A 336 -14.57 1.28 -4.75
C LEU A 336 -13.09 0.89 -4.92
N ILE A 337 -12.25 1.25 -3.95
CA ILE A 337 -10.82 0.87 -3.92
C ILE A 337 -10.66 -0.64 -3.75
N ALA A 338 -11.39 -1.24 -2.81
CA ALA A 338 -11.38 -2.68 -2.55
C ALA A 338 -11.64 -3.49 -3.83
N LYS A 339 -12.65 -3.08 -4.60
CA LYS A 339 -13.02 -3.68 -5.88
C LYS A 339 -12.08 -3.35 -7.05
N GLY A 340 -11.03 -2.55 -6.82
CA GLY A 340 -10.08 -2.17 -7.86
C GLY A 340 -10.69 -1.25 -8.92
N MET A 341 -11.74 -0.51 -8.58
CA MET A 341 -12.41 0.42 -9.49
C MET A 341 -11.73 1.78 -9.53
N VAL A 342 -11.24 2.24 -8.38
CA VAL A 342 -10.53 3.50 -8.22
C VAL A 342 -9.27 3.32 -7.39
N ARG A 343 -8.33 4.25 -7.50
CA ARG A 343 -7.14 4.34 -6.63
C ARG A 343 -6.95 5.77 -6.13
N ILE A 344 -6.32 5.88 -4.97
CA ILE A 344 -5.81 7.15 -4.45
C ILE A 344 -4.43 7.39 -5.06
N SER A 345 -4.22 8.59 -5.60
CA SER A 345 -2.94 9.02 -6.13
C SER A 345 -2.53 10.37 -5.55
N ARG A 346 -1.23 10.55 -5.33
CA ARG A 346 -0.72 11.86 -4.95
C ARG A 346 -0.78 12.78 -6.16
N ILE A 347 -1.10 14.05 -5.91
CA ILE A 347 -1.18 15.07 -6.94
C ILE A 347 0.12 15.88 -6.96
N TYR A 348 0.76 15.93 -8.13
CA TYR A 348 2.03 16.62 -8.38
C TYR A 348 1.82 17.81 -9.33
N PRO A 349 1.88 19.06 -8.86
CA PRO A 349 1.76 20.23 -9.73
C PRO A 349 3.06 20.49 -10.51
N VAL A 350 2.90 20.86 -11.77
CA VAL A 350 3.96 21.32 -12.67
C VAL A 350 3.54 22.69 -13.21
N LEU A 351 4.36 23.70 -12.95
CA LEU A 351 4.24 25.04 -13.53
C LEU A 351 5.30 25.19 -14.63
N GLU A 352 4.92 25.75 -15.78
CA GLU A 352 5.86 26.08 -16.87
C GLU A 352 6.72 27.29 -16.51
N ASP A 353 7.93 27.43 -17.07
CA ASP A 353 8.85 28.52 -16.70
C ASP A 353 8.23 29.92 -16.76
N ARG A 354 8.62 30.77 -15.79
CA ARG A 354 8.17 32.16 -15.73
C ARG A 354 8.79 32.97 -16.84
N ASP A 355 8.02 33.22 -17.89
CA ASP A 355 8.32 34.26 -18.86
C ASP A 355 7.48 35.53 -18.59
N GLU A 356 7.74 36.59 -19.33
CA GLU A 356 6.96 37.84 -19.25
C GLU A 356 5.46 37.62 -19.50
N ARG A 357 5.08 36.55 -20.21
CA ARG A 357 3.68 36.21 -20.48
C ARG A 357 2.99 35.63 -19.25
N PHE A 358 3.70 34.91 -18.39
CA PHE A 358 3.16 34.44 -17.11
C PHE A 358 2.84 35.60 -16.16
N ALA A 359 3.71 36.61 -16.07
CA ALA A 359 3.43 37.80 -15.26
C ALA A 359 2.20 38.57 -15.77
N ALA A 360 2.10 38.79 -17.09
CA ALA A 360 0.93 39.40 -17.72
C ALA A 360 -0.35 38.57 -17.50
N TYR A 361 -0.26 37.23 -17.54
CA TYR A 361 -1.39 36.34 -17.26
C TYR A 361 -1.92 36.52 -15.84
N LEU A 362 -1.04 36.59 -14.84
CA LEU A 362 -1.42 36.80 -13.44
C LEU A 362 -2.17 38.11 -13.22
N GLU A 363 -1.78 39.18 -13.94
CA GLU A 363 -2.52 40.46 -13.94
C GLU A 363 -3.91 40.33 -14.59
N VAL A 364 -4.01 39.61 -15.72
CA VAL A 364 -5.28 39.42 -16.45
C VAL A 364 -6.30 38.60 -15.65
N ILE A 365 -5.87 37.56 -14.93
CA ILE A 365 -6.78 36.77 -14.08
C ILE A 365 -7.15 37.47 -12.78
N GLY A 366 -6.59 38.67 -12.52
CA GLY A 366 -6.88 39.46 -11.33
C GLY A 366 -6.43 38.77 -10.02
N ILE A 367 -5.29 38.07 -10.04
CA ILE A 367 -4.81 37.38 -8.85
C ILE A 367 -4.48 38.39 -7.76
N LYS A 368 -4.95 38.14 -6.52
CA LYS A 368 -4.63 39.03 -5.39
C LYS A 368 -3.14 38.92 -5.06
N LYS A 369 -2.53 40.02 -4.61
CA LYS A 369 -1.10 40.04 -4.20
C LYS A 369 -0.74 38.91 -3.22
N ARG A 370 -1.63 38.59 -2.27
CA ARG A 370 -1.44 37.48 -1.31
C ARG A 370 -1.39 36.10 -1.99
N ASP A 371 -2.15 35.90 -3.06
CA ASP A 371 -2.17 34.65 -3.82
C ASP A 371 -0.91 34.58 -4.71
N PHE A 372 -0.45 35.71 -5.25
CA PHE A 372 0.83 35.83 -5.96
C PHE A 372 2.02 35.43 -5.07
N ASP A 373 2.09 35.95 -3.84
CA ASP A 373 3.17 35.64 -2.89
C ASP A 373 3.23 34.12 -2.58
N ILE A 374 2.07 33.46 -2.56
CA ILE A 374 1.98 32.00 -2.41
C ILE A 374 2.57 31.29 -3.62
N VAL A 375 2.15 31.67 -4.84
CA VAL A 375 2.71 31.12 -6.09
C VAL A 375 4.23 31.30 -6.12
N ASP A 376 4.73 32.44 -5.65
CA ASP A 376 6.16 32.72 -5.55
C ASP A 376 6.90 31.80 -4.59
N SER A 377 6.34 31.59 -3.42
CA SER A 377 6.91 30.70 -2.42
C SER A 377 7.00 29.24 -2.88
N ILE A 378 5.94 28.75 -3.53
CA ILE A 378 5.83 27.32 -3.91
C ILE A 378 6.37 27.01 -5.31
N TRP A 379 6.65 28.02 -6.13
CA TRP A 379 7.03 27.86 -7.55
C TRP A 379 8.11 26.80 -7.77
N LYS A 380 9.22 26.96 -7.05
CA LYS A 380 10.40 26.09 -7.11
C LYS A 380 10.12 24.62 -6.75
N HIS A 381 8.98 24.36 -6.13
CA HIS A 381 8.53 23.03 -5.72
C HIS A 381 7.46 22.44 -6.67
N CYS A 382 6.88 23.26 -7.55
CA CYS A 382 5.86 22.87 -8.51
C CYS A 382 6.49 22.42 -9.85
N ASN A 383 7.40 21.46 -9.81
CA ASN A 383 8.07 20.87 -10.98
C ASN A 383 7.69 19.39 -11.18
N GLY A 384 6.65 18.91 -10.49
CA GLY A 384 6.21 17.52 -10.53
C GLY A 384 7.00 16.57 -9.62
N THR A 385 8.07 17.02 -8.95
CA THR A 385 8.87 16.17 -8.04
C THR A 385 8.23 16.02 -6.66
N LEU A 386 7.44 17.00 -6.23
CA LEU A 386 6.81 17.04 -4.91
C LEU A 386 5.28 17.07 -5.03
N SER A 387 4.63 16.30 -4.18
CA SER A 387 3.17 16.31 -4.03
C SER A 387 2.70 17.56 -3.30
N ILE A 388 1.43 17.94 -3.44
CA ILE A 388 0.83 19.08 -2.73
C ILE A 388 1.11 19.04 -1.22
N ARG A 389 1.03 17.85 -0.64
CA ARG A 389 1.35 17.61 0.76
C ARG A 389 2.81 17.95 1.10
N GLU A 390 3.76 17.41 0.35
CA GLU A 390 5.20 17.68 0.56
C GLU A 390 5.55 19.16 0.34
N ILE A 391 4.85 19.83 -0.58
CA ILE A 391 5.00 21.28 -0.80
C ILE A 391 4.48 22.04 0.42
N SER A 392 3.35 21.63 0.98
CA SER A 392 2.78 22.24 2.19
C SER A 392 3.74 22.15 3.37
N GLU A 393 4.30 20.97 3.62
CA GLU A 393 5.25 20.71 4.70
C GLU A 393 6.53 21.56 4.55
N ARG A 394 7.05 21.70 3.32
CA ARG A 394 8.28 22.46 3.06
C ARG A 394 8.08 23.98 3.05
N SER A 395 6.95 24.44 2.54
CA SER A 395 6.67 25.88 2.45
C SER A 395 6.05 26.44 3.73
N GLY A 396 5.51 25.59 4.61
CA GLY A 396 4.70 26.02 5.76
C GLY A 396 3.33 26.57 5.37
N ILE A 397 2.93 26.47 4.10
CA ILE A 397 1.65 26.96 3.59
C ILE A 397 0.65 25.79 3.60
N PRO A 398 -0.58 25.95 4.12
CA PRO A 398 -1.57 24.87 4.15
C PRO A 398 -1.90 24.30 2.76
N ALA A 399 -1.97 22.97 2.64
CA ALA A 399 -2.28 22.26 1.39
C ALA A 399 -3.57 22.73 0.70
N ALA A 400 -4.65 22.96 1.48
CA ALA A 400 -5.90 23.52 0.96
C ALA A 400 -5.68 24.85 0.23
N ARG A 401 -4.83 25.71 0.80
CA ARG A 401 -4.54 27.04 0.28
C ARG A 401 -3.68 26.98 -0.97
N ILE A 402 -2.70 26.08 -0.98
CA ILE A 402 -1.88 25.79 -2.17
C ILE A 402 -2.78 25.32 -3.31
N LEU A 403 -3.64 24.35 -3.06
CA LEU A 403 -4.54 23.78 -4.06
C LEU A 403 -5.52 24.83 -4.61
N GLU A 404 -6.11 25.65 -3.74
CA GLU A 404 -7.01 26.76 -4.13
C GLU A 404 -6.30 27.73 -5.10
N VAL A 405 -5.09 28.17 -4.75
CA VAL A 405 -4.31 29.12 -5.57
C VAL A 405 -3.92 28.49 -6.90
N LEU A 406 -3.40 27.26 -6.90
CA LEU A 406 -3.03 26.57 -8.13
C LEU A 406 -4.25 26.28 -9.03
N ASN A 407 -5.43 26.01 -8.46
CA ASN A 407 -6.66 25.86 -9.23
C ASN A 407 -7.07 27.15 -9.95
N LYS A 408 -6.85 28.33 -9.34
CA LYS A 408 -7.10 29.63 -9.99
C LYS A 408 -6.18 29.90 -11.19
N LEU A 409 -4.99 29.30 -11.20
CA LEU A 409 -4.06 29.41 -12.33
C LEU A 409 -4.52 28.61 -13.56
N GLY A 410 -5.52 27.73 -13.41
CA GLY A 410 -6.16 27.02 -14.52
C GLY A 410 -5.17 26.21 -15.36
N ASN A 411 -5.18 26.44 -16.67
CA ASN A 411 -4.38 25.68 -17.64
C ASN A 411 -2.85 25.89 -17.51
N ASN A 412 -2.40 26.86 -16.70
CA ASN A 412 -0.97 27.08 -16.45
C ASN A 412 -0.39 26.09 -15.43
N VAL A 413 -1.23 25.24 -14.82
CA VAL A 413 -0.78 24.16 -13.95
C VAL A 413 -1.09 22.84 -14.62
N THR A 414 -0.03 22.09 -14.94
CA THR A 414 -0.18 20.70 -15.34
C THR A 414 -0.15 19.82 -14.10
N TRP A 415 -1.13 18.94 -13.98
CA TRP A 415 -1.25 18.03 -12.84
C TRP A 415 -0.82 16.64 -13.25
N LYS A 416 0.12 16.07 -12.51
CA LYS A 416 0.59 14.70 -12.70
C LYS A 416 0.16 13.85 -11.51
N SER A 417 -0.14 12.59 -11.81
CA SER A 417 -0.47 11.54 -10.85
C SER A 417 0.74 10.70 -10.43
N GLU A 418 1.80 10.81 -11.20
CA GLU A 418 3.08 10.18 -10.95
C GLU A 418 4.14 11.26 -10.76
N ARG A 419 5.06 10.98 -9.84
CA ARG A 419 6.18 11.87 -9.56
C ARG A 419 7.08 11.97 -10.80
N VAL A 420 7.35 13.20 -11.23
CA VAL A 420 8.35 13.47 -12.25
C VAL A 420 9.73 13.36 -11.60
N LEU A 421 10.53 12.39 -12.02
CA LEU A 421 11.94 12.30 -11.66
C LEU A 421 12.72 13.17 -12.65
N SER A 422 12.84 14.46 -12.36
CA SER A 422 13.74 15.33 -13.12
C SER A 422 15.18 14.89 -12.85
N HIS A 423 15.95 14.57 -13.88
CA HIS A 423 17.40 14.42 -13.77
C HIS A 423 17.98 15.67 -13.11
N VAL A 424 18.39 15.55 -11.84
CA VAL A 424 19.26 16.53 -11.22
C VAL A 424 20.62 16.26 -11.83
N ARG A 425 21.05 17.13 -12.74
CA ARG A 425 22.42 17.14 -13.25
C ARG A 425 23.43 17.34 -12.13
#